data_AF-A0A9W9X7Y4-F1
#
_entry.id   AF-A0A9W9X7Y4-F1
#
_cell.length_a   1.000
_cell.length_b   1.000
_cell.length_c   1.000
_cell.angle_alpha   90.00
_cell.angle_beta   90.00
_cell.angle_gamma   90.00
#
_symmetry.space_group_name_H-M   'P 1'
#
loop_
_entity.id
_entity.type
_entity.pdbx_description
1 polymer ?
#
loop_
_entity_poly.entity_id
_entity_poly.type
_entity_poly.pdbx_seq_one_letter_code
_entity_poly.pdbx_strand_id
1 'polypeptide(L)'
;MKSYRVLTLILLGATSFACTGHSNEAEGWTKEDLAELEAKWGQNYAFSGISTFANLEHTRCLINPRETFDIAIVGAPMTQASAIDPVAIRYVSGRQSSFRGFNPRAGINPYQSWAKIIGCGDIPITPFDNVIA
;
A
#
# COMPACT_ATOMS: atom_id res chain seq x y z
N MET A 1 9.90 12.47 -74.46
CA MET A 1 9.67 11.50 -73.37
C MET A 1 10.85 11.50 -72.39
N LYS A 2 11.01 12.50 -71.52
CA LYS A 2 12.11 12.53 -70.53
C LYS A 2 11.82 13.43 -69.31
N SER A 3 10.85 14.35 -69.41
CA SER A 3 10.53 15.29 -68.33
C SER A 3 9.54 14.76 -67.28
N TYR A 4 8.82 13.67 -67.53
CA TYR A 4 7.86 13.11 -66.55
C TYR A 4 8.52 12.29 -65.42
N ARG A 5 9.76 11.80 -65.60
CA ARG A 5 10.45 11.00 -64.58
C ARG A 5 11.06 11.85 -63.45
N VAL A 6 11.31 13.13 -63.68
CA VAL A 6 11.88 14.02 -62.67
C VAL A 6 10.80 14.54 -61.70
N LEU A 7 9.57 14.72 -62.19
CA LEU A 7 8.46 15.19 -61.35
C LEU A 7 7.94 14.12 -60.36
N THR A 8 8.07 12.83 -60.69
CA THR A 8 7.62 11.74 -59.80
C THR A 8 8.58 11.49 -58.63
N LEU A 9 9.82 11.94 -58.71
CA LEU A 9 10.81 11.70 -57.65
C LEU A 9 10.71 12.71 -56.48
N ILE A 10 10.05 13.86 -56.68
CA ILE A 10 9.95 14.91 -55.65
C ILE A 10 8.76 14.67 -54.70
N LEU A 11 7.76 13.88 -55.11
CA LEU A 11 6.57 13.59 -54.31
C LEU A 11 6.73 12.44 -53.29
N LEU A 12 7.84 11.69 -53.32
CA LEU A 12 8.13 10.65 -52.32
C LEU A 12 9.09 11.09 -51.20
N GLY A 13 9.65 12.30 -51.27
CA GLY A 13 10.61 12.79 -50.28
C GLY A 13 10.01 13.44 -49.03
N ALA A 14 8.68 13.63 -48.97
CA ALA A 14 8.03 14.43 -47.93
C ALA A 14 7.41 13.64 -46.76
N THR A 15 7.55 12.30 -46.72
CA THR A 15 6.88 11.48 -45.69
C THR A 15 7.81 10.96 -44.57
N SER A 16 9.09 11.34 -44.55
CA SER A 16 10.05 10.76 -43.60
C SER A 16 10.33 11.55 -42.31
N PHE A 17 9.64 12.67 -42.05
CA PHE A 17 9.85 13.50 -40.84
C PHE A 17 8.66 13.53 -39.87
N ALA A 18 7.78 12.52 -39.89
CA ALA A 18 6.67 12.40 -38.93
C ALA A 18 6.81 11.15 -38.05
N CYS A 19 8.01 10.90 -37.53
CA CYS A 19 8.22 10.05 -36.35
C CYS A 19 9.19 10.78 -35.42
N THR A 20 8.82 11.98 -34.97
CA THR A 20 9.37 12.52 -33.73
C THR A 20 8.93 11.56 -32.64
N GLY A 21 9.83 10.66 -32.25
CA GLY A 21 9.60 9.79 -31.11
C GLY A 21 9.23 10.66 -29.92
N HIS A 22 7.99 10.51 -29.45
CA HIS A 22 7.68 10.85 -28.07
C HIS A 22 8.44 9.85 -27.21
N SER A 23 9.75 10.07 -27.03
CA SER A 23 10.42 9.67 -25.81
C SER A 23 9.69 10.44 -24.71
N ASN A 24 8.70 9.79 -24.11
CA ASN A 24 8.31 10.13 -22.76
C ASN A 24 9.58 9.90 -21.95
N GLU A 25 10.36 10.97 -21.78
CA GLU A 25 11.37 11.02 -20.75
C GLU A 25 10.62 10.69 -19.47
N ALA A 26 10.85 9.49 -18.95
CA ALA A 26 10.49 9.15 -17.59
C ALA A 26 11.37 10.02 -16.71
N GLU A 27 10.97 11.28 -16.54
CA GLU A 27 11.55 12.19 -15.58
C GLU A 27 11.31 11.54 -14.21
N GLY A 28 12.38 10.97 -13.65
CA GLY A 28 12.31 10.28 -12.36
C GLY A 28 12.03 11.30 -11.27
N TRP A 29 11.06 11.00 -10.41
CA TRP A 29 10.72 11.81 -9.24
C TRP A 29 11.96 12.19 -8.44
N THR A 30 12.14 13.50 -8.19
CA THR A 30 13.24 13.98 -7.34
C THR A 30 12.93 13.72 -5.87
N LYS A 31 13.94 13.84 -4.99
CA LYS A 31 13.73 13.66 -3.54
C LYS A 31 12.84 14.77 -2.98
N GLU A 32 12.98 15.96 -3.54
CA GLU A 32 12.19 17.14 -3.21
C GLU A 32 10.73 16.92 -3.59
N ASP A 33 10.45 16.35 -4.78
CA ASP A 33 9.09 16.01 -5.19
C ASP A 33 8.46 14.97 -4.24
N LEU A 34 9.22 13.93 -3.87
CA LEU A 34 8.74 12.92 -2.93
C LEU A 34 8.47 13.51 -1.53
N ALA A 35 9.33 14.42 -1.06
CA ALA A 35 9.12 15.10 0.22
C ALA A 35 7.88 16.01 0.18
N GLU A 36 7.62 16.69 -0.93
CA GLU A 36 6.42 17.49 -1.12
C GLU A 36 5.16 16.62 -1.12
N LEU A 37 5.20 15.48 -1.82
CA LEU A 37 4.09 14.52 -1.84
C LEU A 37 3.81 13.96 -0.44
N GLU A 38 4.85 13.61 0.31
CA GLU A 38 4.74 13.13 1.69
C GLU A 38 4.14 14.21 2.61
N ALA A 39 4.56 15.47 2.46
CA ALA A 39 3.99 16.58 3.22
C ALA A 39 2.51 16.81 2.91
N LYS A 40 2.09 16.62 1.65
CA LYS A 40 0.69 16.81 1.23
C LYS A 40 -0.22 15.64 1.60
N TRP A 41 0.25 14.40 1.46
CA TRP A 41 -0.60 13.20 1.47
C TRP A 41 -0.15 12.10 2.44
N GLY A 42 1.03 12.21 3.06
CA GLY A 42 1.57 11.18 3.95
C GLY A 42 0.87 11.10 5.32
N GLN A 43 0.19 12.18 5.73
CA GLN A 43 -0.50 12.24 7.02
C GLN A 43 -1.88 11.56 6.95
N ASN A 44 -2.06 10.50 7.75
CA ASN A 44 -3.34 9.85 7.95
C ASN A 44 -4.00 10.32 9.26
N TYR A 45 -5.28 10.71 9.17
CA TYR A 45 -6.12 10.95 10.34
C TYR A 45 -6.68 9.63 10.88
N ALA A 46 -7.16 9.63 12.12
CA ALA A 46 -7.76 8.45 12.77
C ALA A 46 -9.02 7.91 12.05
N PHE A 47 -9.57 8.65 11.08
CA PHE A 47 -10.73 8.29 10.28
C PHE A 47 -10.40 8.17 8.77
N SER A 48 -9.11 8.26 8.40
CA SER A 48 -8.64 8.14 7.02
C SER A 48 -7.54 7.08 6.91
N GLY A 49 -7.19 6.72 5.68
CA GLY A 49 -6.14 5.73 5.40
C GLY A 49 -6.66 4.29 5.34
N ILE A 50 -5.71 3.36 5.29
CA ILE A 50 -6.00 1.93 5.16
C ILE A 50 -6.42 1.38 6.52
N SER A 51 -7.54 0.66 6.56
CA SER A 51 -8.03 0.04 7.80
C SER A 51 -7.19 -1.17 8.21
N THR A 52 -6.07 -0.90 8.88
CA THR A 52 -5.25 -1.91 9.56
C THR A 52 -5.56 -1.93 11.05
N PHE A 53 -5.07 -2.94 11.77
CA PHE A 53 -5.21 -2.93 13.22
C PHE A 53 -4.46 -1.74 13.80
N ALA A 54 -5.18 -0.83 14.44
CA ALA A 54 -4.64 0.32 15.17
C ALA A 54 -3.62 1.17 14.39
N ASN A 55 -3.82 1.29 13.07
CA ASN A 55 -2.92 1.98 12.13
C ASN A 55 -1.48 1.45 12.10
N LEU A 56 -1.28 0.18 12.48
CA LEU A 56 0.01 -0.49 12.39
C LEU A 56 0.36 -0.82 10.94
N GLU A 57 1.66 -0.96 10.68
CA GLU A 57 2.17 -1.45 9.41
C GLU A 57 1.59 -2.84 9.11
N HIS A 58 1.09 -3.01 7.89
CA HIS A 58 0.54 -4.27 7.43
C HIS A 58 1.50 -4.96 6.46
N THR A 59 1.75 -6.24 6.71
CA THR A 59 2.58 -7.08 5.85
C THR A 59 2.09 -8.52 5.92
N ARG A 60 2.32 -9.31 4.88
CA ARG A 60 1.87 -10.71 4.83
C ARG A 60 2.89 -11.61 5.53
N CYS A 61 2.94 -11.54 6.85
CA CYS A 61 3.96 -12.21 7.67
C CYS A 61 3.99 -13.73 7.48
N LEU A 62 2.83 -14.36 7.29
CA LEU A 62 2.71 -15.82 7.17
C LEU A 62 3.36 -16.39 5.90
N ILE A 63 3.60 -15.55 4.89
CA ILE A 63 4.26 -15.95 3.63
C ILE A 63 5.61 -15.24 3.43
N ASN A 64 5.93 -14.25 4.26
CA ASN A 64 7.17 -13.50 4.19
C ASN A 64 8.03 -13.74 5.44
N PRO A 65 8.81 -14.84 5.47
CA PRO A 65 9.63 -15.21 6.63
C PRO A 65 10.80 -14.24 6.88
N ARG A 66 11.06 -13.30 5.97
CA ARG A 66 12.12 -12.28 6.14
C ARG A 66 11.65 -11.10 6.98
N GLU A 67 10.35 -10.92 7.12
CA GLU A 67 9.80 -9.86 7.94
C GLU A 67 10.02 -10.19 9.42
N THR A 68 10.77 -9.34 10.11
CA THR A 68 11.03 -9.49 11.54
C THR A 68 10.07 -8.64 12.34
N PHE A 69 9.61 -9.16 13.47
CA PHE A 69 8.69 -8.50 14.39
C PHE A 69 8.80 -9.14 15.76
N ASP A 70 8.45 -8.37 16.80
CA ASP A 70 8.35 -8.88 18.17
C ASP A 70 6.94 -9.41 18.44
N ILE A 71 5.93 -8.70 17.90
CA ILE A 71 4.51 -9.03 18.08
C ILE A 71 3.79 -8.93 16.73
N ALA A 72 3.13 -10.01 16.34
CA ALA A 72 2.28 -10.07 15.16
C ALA A 72 0.81 -10.18 15.55
N ILE A 73 -0.02 -9.35 14.92
CA ILE A 73 -1.48 -9.42 15.07
C ILE A 73 -2.05 -10.13 13.85
N VAL A 74 -2.59 -11.33 14.08
CA VAL A 74 -3.21 -12.17 13.07
C VAL A 74 -4.68 -12.37 13.40
N GLY A 75 -5.54 -12.22 12.41
CA GLY A 75 -6.97 -12.52 12.55
C GLY A 75 -7.27 -13.96 12.14
N ALA A 76 -8.20 -14.58 12.86
CA ALA A 76 -8.73 -15.89 12.57
C ALA A 76 -10.25 -15.74 12.43
N PRO A 77 -10.80 -15.64 11.20
CA PRO A 77 -12.22 -15.43 11.02
C PRO A 77 -12.99 -16.70 11.44
N MET A 78 -13.78 -16.60 12.50
CA MET A 78 -14.64 -17.68 12.99
C MET A 78 -16.09 -17.43 12.56
N THR A 79 -16.80 -18.50 12.20
CA THR A 79 -18.20 -18.44 11.74
C THR A 79 -19.22 -18.54 12.87
N GLN A 80 -18.79 -18.65 14.12
CA GLN A 80 -19.67 -18.77 15.28
C GLN A 80 -20.35 -17.42 15.58
N ALA A 81 -21.67 -17.44 15.82
CA ALA A 81 -22.51 -16.26 15.87
C ALA A 81 -22.16 -15.22 16.96
N SER A 82 -21.33 -15.58 17.94
CA SER A 82 -20.85 -14.69 19.01
C SER A 82 -19.41 -14.20 18.80
N ALA A 83 -18.71 -14.66 17.77
CA ALA A 83 -17.36 -14.21 17.46
C ALA A 83 -17.41 -12.84 16.77
N ILE A 84 -16.57 -11.92 17.23
CA ILE A 84 -16.39 -10.62 16.58
C ILE A 84 -15.45 -10.82 15.39
N ASP A 85 -15.89 -10.41 14.21
CA ASP A 85 -15.11 -10.46 12.98
C ASP A 85 -13.79 -9.67 13.13
N PRO A 86 -12.61 -10.26 12.80
CA PRO A 86 -11.34 -9.54 12.74
C PRO A 86 -11.39 -8.22 11.94
N VAL A 87 -12.17 -8.16 10.86
CA VAL A 87 -12.37 -6.94 10.07
C VAL A 87 -13.02 -5.84 10.91
N ALA A 88 -14.04 -6.18 11.70
CA ALA A 88 -14.70 -5.23 12.59
C ALA A 88 -13.72 -4.71 13.66
N ILE A 89 -12.89 -5.59 14.24
CA ILE A 89 -11.86 -5.21 15.23
C ILE A 89 -10.87 -4.22 14.62
N ARG A 90 -10.38 -4.46 13.39
CA ARG A 90 -9.47 -3.52 12.71
C ARG A 90 -10.11 -2.16 12.53
N TYR A 91 -11.33 -2.13 12.00
CA TYR A 91 -12.07 -0.89 11.79
C TYR A 91 -12.22 -0.08 13.08
N VAL A 92 -12.70 -0.70 14.17
CA VAL A 92 -12.91 0.03 15.44
C VAL A 92 -11.60 0.39 16.14
N SER A 93 -10.52 -0.35 15.90
CA SER A 93 -9.19 -0.09 16.47
C SER A 93 -8.49 1.12 15.85
N GLY A 94 -8.90 1.57 14.65
CA GLY A 94 -8.30 2.72 13.95
C GLY A 94 -8.33 4.05 14.72
N ARG A 95 -9.15 4.14 15.78
CA ARG A 95 -9.14 5.27 16.73
C ARG A 95 -7.86 5.38 17.55
N GLN A 96 -7.13 4.27 17.70
CA GLN A 96 -5.87 4.22 18.43
C GLN A 96 -4.75 4.77 17.54
N SER A 97 -3.89 5.61 18.13
CA SER A 97 -2.76 6.22 17.43
C SER A 97 -1.64 6.50 18.42
N SER A 98 -0.41 6.68 17.93
CA SER A 98 0.74 7.02 18.77
C SER A 98 0.52 8.27 19.62
N PHE A 99 -0.23 9.25 19.11
CA PHE A 99 -0.56 10.48 19.82
C PHE A 99 -1.49 10.28 21.04
N ARG A 100 -2.40 9.30 20.98
CA ARG A 100 -3.37 9.02 22.07
C ARG A 100 -3.16 7.66 22.75
N GLY A 101 -2.07 6.97 22.43
CA GLY A 101 -1.79 5.61 22.88
C GLY A 101 -1.12 5.48 24.25
N PHE A 102 -0.77 6.60 24.90
CA PHE A 102 -0.15 6.55 26.22
C PHE A 102 -1.13 6.01 27.27
N ASN A 103 -0.72 4.95 27.96
CA ASN A 103 -1.47 4.34 29.06
C ASN A 103 -0.93 4.85 30.40
N PRO A 104 -1.65 5.71 31.14
CA PRO A 104 -1.17 6.26 32.41
C PRO A 104 -1.00 5.22 33.52
N ARG A 105 -1.81 4.15 33.50
CA ARG A 105 -1.72 3.08 34.51
C ARG A 105 -0.43 2.27 34.36
N ALA A 106 -0.04 2.01 33.12
CA ALA A 106 1.18 1.25 32.81
C ALA A 106 2.41 2.15 32.60
N GLY A 107 2.21 3.46 32.46
CA GLY A 107 3.29 4.43 32.22
C GLY A 107 3.97 4.28 30.86
N ILE A 108 3.32 3.64 29.88
CA ILE A 108 3.92 3.31 28.58
C ILE A 108 3.03 3.73 27.42
N ASN A 109 3.66 4.05 26.29
CA ASN A 109 3.02 4.16 24.99
C ASN A 109 3.51 3.00 24.10
N PRO A 110 2.67 2.00 23.78
CA PRO A 110 3.10 0.83 23.01
C PRO A 110 3.56 1.21 21.59
N TYR A 111 3.04 2.30 21.01
CA TYR A 111 3.44 2.81 19.69
C TYR A 111 4.81 3.49 19.66
N GLN A 112 5.36 3.82 20.84
CA GLN A 112 6.68 4.43 20.99
C GLN A 112 7.62 3.52 21.80
N SER A 113 7.24 2.24 21.95
CA SER A 113 8.04 1.25 22.65
C SER A 113 9.14 0.67 21.73
N TRP A 114 10.06 -0.09 22.31
CA TRP A 114 11.13 -0.78 21.58
C TRP A 114 10.60 -1.88 20.64
N ALA A 115 9.38 -2.38 20.89
CA ALA A 115 8.84 -3.54 20.21
C ALA A 115 8.28 -3.17 18.84
N LYS A 116 8.67 -3.92 17.81
CA LYS A 116 8.09 -3.85 16.47
C LYS A 116 6.81 -4.67 16.42
N ILE A 117 5.67 -3.98 16.34
CA ILE A 117 4.34 -4.58 16.26
C ILE A 117 3.78 -4.40 14.85
N ILE A 118 3.35 -5.48 14.22
CA ILE A 118 2.84 -5.46 12.84
C ILE A 118 1.50 -6.20 12.72
N GLY A 119 0.69 -5.81 11.73
CA GLY A 119 -0.52 -6.52 11.35
C GLY A 119 -0.25 -7.55 10.25
N CYS A 120 -0.53 -8.82 10.50
CA CYS A 120 -0.20 -9.93 9.60
C CYS A 120 -1.34 -10.38 8.66
N GLY A 121 -2.50 -9.74 8.78
CA GLY A 121 -3.70 -10.11 8.02
C GLY A 121 -4.48 -11.25 8.67
N ASP A 122 -5.20 -12.01 7.86
CA ASP A 122 -6.07 -13.10 8.30
C ASP A 122 -5.55 -14.46 7.83
N ILE A 123 -5.75 -15.47 8.66
CA ILE A 123 -5.57 -16.87 8.27
C ILE A 123 -6.76 -17.24 7.36
N PRO A 124 -6.51 -17.88 6.20
CA PRO A 124 -7.58 -18.34 5.34
C PRO A 124 -8.27 -19.56 5.97
N ILE A 125 -9.25 -19.31 6.84
CA ILE A 125 -10.10 -20.35 7.44
C ILE A 125 -11.28 -20.59 6.52
N THR A 126 -11.54 -21.85 6.20
CA THR A 126 -12.75 -22.22 5.47
C THR A 126 -13.94 -22.28 6.43
N PRO A 127 -15.11 -21.77 6.05
CA PRO A 127 -16.28 -21.72 6.95
C PRO A 127 -16.87 -23.11 7.28
N PHE A 128 -16.36 -24.17 6.66
CA PHE A 128 -16.87 -25.54 6.77
C PHE A 128 -15.94 -26.48 7.56
N ASP A 129 -14.76 -26.01 7.98
CA ASP A 129 -13.80 -26.82 8.74
C ASP A 129 -13.78 -26.39 10.22
N ASN A 130 -14.51 -27.13 11.05
CA ASN A 130 -14.63 -26.87 12.49
C ASN A 130 -13.41 -27.35 13.29
N VAL A 131 -12.42 -28.01 12.69
CA VAL A 131 -11.22 -28.48 13.41
C VAL A 131 -10.18 -27.35 13.54
N ILE A 132 -10.23 -26.38 12.62
CA ILE A 132 -9.33 -25.22 12.57
C ILE A 132 -9.99 -23.99 13.23
N ALA A 133 -11.29 -24.04 13.55
CA ALA A 133 -12.07 -22.98 14.18
C ALA A 133 -12.07 -23.06 15.71
#